data_AF-A0A0B1SE22-F1
#
_entry.id   AF-A0A0B1SE22-F1
#
_cell.length_a   1.000
_cell.length_b   1.000
_cell.length_c   1.000
_cell.angle_alpha   90.00
_cell.angle_beta   90.00
_cell.angle_gamma   90.00
#
_symmetry.space_group_name_H-M   'P 1'
#
loop_
_entity.id
_entity.type
_entity.pdbx_description
1 polymer ?
#
loop_
_entity_poly.entity_id
_entity_poly.type
_entity_poly.pdbx_seq_one_letter_code
_entity_poly.pdbx_strand_id
1 'polypeptide(L)'
;MRVRRRFPTLDTIVAAGFMMPHEKEIFDSYKVKPNTPKYWIPANWALAMTYQAWKNGNIENAYYKYTLQEEIKKWRTNMEWVFNYDWVPLPLMYPQVVCLAVHLYFLVCLLSRQTLIEPYALADEVR
;
A
#
# COMPACT_ATOMS: atom_id res chain seq x y z
N MET A 1 0.33 -2.53 6.92
CA MET A 1 -0.23 -3.21 8.11
C MET A 1 -0.61 -2.29 9.29
N ARG A 2 0.11 -1.19 9.60
CA ARG A 2 -0.20 -0.33 10.77
C ARG A 2 -1.64 0.24 10.76
N VAL A 3 -2.13 0.68 9.60
CA VAL A 3 -3.50 1.22 9.45
C VAL A 3 -4.57 0.15 9.66
N ARG A 4 -4.40 -1.05 9.06
CA ARG A 4 -5.34 -2.18 9.26
C ARG A 4 -5.41 -2.66 10.72
N ARG A 5 -4.31 -2.56 11.47
CA ARG A 5 -4.32 -2.84 12.92
C ARG A 5 -5.07 -1.79 13.72
N ARG A 6 -5.00 -0.52 13.32
CA ARG A 6 -5.74 0.59 13.95
C ARG A 6 -7.23 0.56 13.61
N PHE A 7 -7.58 0.16 12.38
CA PHE A 7 -8.94 0.10 11.87
C PHE A 7 -9.26 -1.30 11.35
N PRO A 8 -9.50 -2.29 12.25
CA PRO A 8 -9.80 -3.65 11.85
C PRO A 8 -11.19 -3.81 11.23
N THR A 9 -12.18 -3.01 11.67
CA THR A 9 -13.57 -3.07 11.21
C THR A 9 -14.11 -1.69 10.85
N LEU A 10 -15.19 -1.64 10.06
CA LEU A 10 -15.88 -0.37 9.75
C LEU A 10 -16.42 0.32 11.02
N ASP A 11 -16.77 -0.43 12.07
CA ASP A 11 -17.19 0.15 13.36
C ASP A 11 -16.09 1.00 14.00
N THR A 12 -14.82 0.58 13.89
CA THR A 12 -13.70 1.36 14.41
C THR A 12 -13.45 2.65 13.61
N ILE A 13 -13.86 2.67 12.33
CA ILE A 13 -13.80 3.87 11.48
C ILE A 13 -14.91 4.85 11.89
N VAL A 14 -16.11 4.34 12.18
CA VAL A 14 -17.22 5.15 12.71
C VAL A 14 -16.89 5.71 14.09
N ALA A 15 -16.38 4.88 14.99
CA ALA A 15 -15.97 5.30 16.33
C ALA A 15 -14.84 6.35 16.31
N ALA A 16 -13.97 6.32 15.29
CA ALA A 16 -12.94 7.32 15.08
C ALA A 16 -13.45 8.63 14.44
N GLY A 17 -14.73 8.70 14.05
CA GLY A 17 -15.36 9.90 13.48
C GLY A 17 -15.11 10.12 11.99
N PHE A 18 -14.56 9.13 11.27
CA PHE A 18 -14.33 9.24 9.82
C PHE A 18 -15.57 8.92 8.98
N MET A 19 -16.56 8.25 9.57
CA MET A 19 -17.81 7.87 8.93
C MET A 19 -18.94 7.99 9.95
N MET A 20 -20.07 8.53 9.54
CA MET A 20 -21.25 8.63 10.38
C MET A 20 -22.02 7.29 10.42
N PRO A 21 -22.80 7.01 11.47
CA PRO A 21 -23.55 5.75 11.57
C PRO A 21 -24.50 5.51 10.38
N HIS A 22 -25.19 6.55 9.91
CA HIS A 22 -26.07 6.46 8.76
C HIS A 22 -25.30 6.21 7.44
N GLU A 23 -24.10 6.77 7.29
CA GLU A 23 -23.26 6.52 6.12
C GLU A 23 -22.80 5.06 6.07
N LYS A 24 -22.52 4.46 7.23
CA LYS A 24 -22.19 3.03 7.33
C LYS A 24 -23.35 2.16 6.84
N GLU A 25 -24.59 2.46 7.24
CA GLU A 25 -25.77 1.72 6.78
C GLU A 25 -25.92 1.76 5.25
N ILE A 26 -25.71 2.94 4.66
CA ILE A 26 -25.73 3.11 3.20
C ILE A 26 -24.56 2.34 2.55
N PHE A 27 -23.37 2.41 3.15
CA PHE A 27 -22.18 1.71 2.67
C PHE A 27 -22.37 0.18 2.62
N ASP A 28 -23.03 -0.37 3.64
CA ASP A 28 -23.33 -1.79 3.76
C ASP A 28 -24.47 -2.21 2.82
N SER A 29 -25.40 -1.31 2.50
CA SER A 29 -26.50 -1.56 1.55
C SER A 29 -26.04 -1.88 0.12
N TYR A 30 -24.89 -1.36 -0.30
CA TYR A 30 -24.34 -1.63 -1.62
C TYR A 30 -23.88 -3.08 -1.75
N LYS A 31 -24.63 -3.87 -2.56
CA LYS A 31 -24.25 -5.23 -2.95
C LYS A 31 -23.12 -5.18 -3.97
N VAL A 32 -21.92 -5.58 -3.56
CA VAL A 32 -20.75 -5.72 -4.43
C VAL A 32 -20.34 -7.19 -4.44
N LYS A 33 -19.69 -7.65 -5.52
CA LYS A 33 -19.14 -9.00 -5.58
C LYS A 33 -18.27 -9.29 -4.35
N PRO A 34 -18.32 -10.52 -3.82
CA PRO A 34 -17.45 -10.92 -2.71
C PRO A 34 -15.99 -10.66 -3.09
N ASN A 35 -15.17 -10.25 -2.10
CA ASN A 35 -13.76 -9.84 -2.24
C ASN A 35 -13.46 -8.56 -3.06
N THR A 36 -14.45 -7.79 -3.50
CA THR A 36 -14.17 -6.48 -4.12
C THR A 36 -14.13 -5.39 -3.04
N PRO A 37 -13.00 -4.68 -2.88
CA PRO A 37 -12.92 -3.62 -1.89
C PRO A 37 -13.78 -2.42 -2.30
N LYS A 38 -14.50 -1.85 -1.33
CA LYS A 38 -15.49 -0.78 -1.51
C LYS A 38 -14.89 0.63 -1.37
N TYR A 39 -13.58 0.80 -1.55
CA TYR A 39 -12.88 2.08 -1.29
C TYR A 39 -13.30 3.23 -2.24
N TRP A 40 -13.88 2.91 -3.39
CA TRP A 40 -14.32 3.88 -4.39
C TRP A 40 -15.66 4.56 -4.04
N ILE A 41 -16.44 3.98 -3.11
CA ILE A 41 -17.78 4.47 -2.76
C ILE A 41 -17.74 5.91 -2.21
N PRO A 42 -16.88 6.24 -1.23
CA PRO A 42 -16.78 7.62 -0.72
C PRO A 42 -16.30 8.62 -1.78
N ALA A 43 -15.45 8.19 -2.72
CA ALA A 43 -15.02 9.04 -3.84
C ALA A 43 -16.21 9.41 -4.74
N ASN A 44 -17.10 8.45 -5.00
CA ASN A 44 -18.32 8.69 -5.77
C ASN A 44 -19.33 9.56 -5.01
N TRP A 45 -19.47 9.38 -3.69
CA TRP A 45 -20.29 10.27 -2.87
C TRP A 45 -19.76 11.71 -2.92
N ALA A 46 -18.45 11.91 -2.83
CA ALA A 46 -17.84 13.23 -2.98
C ALA A 46 -18.17 13.86 -4.35
N LEU A 47 -18.03 13.10 -5.44
CA LEU A 47 -18.40 13.59 -6.77
C LEU A 47 -19.91 13.94 -6.87
N ALA A 48 -20.79 13.12 -6.29
CA ALA A 48 -22.22 13.41 -6.26
C ALA A 48 -22.54 14.67 -5.44
N MET A 49 -21.88 14.87 -4.30
CA MET A 49 -22.04 16.08 -3.47
C MET A 49 -21.60 17.34 -4.23
N THR A 50 -20.48 17.30 -4.97
CA THR A 50 -20.07 18.45 -5.80
C THR A 50 -21.10 18.80 -6.88
N TYR A 51 -21.75 17.79 -7.47
CA TYR A 51 -22.79 17.99 -8.46
C TYR A 51 -24.06 18.60 -7.84
N GLN A 52 -24.47 18.11 -6.66
CA GLN A 52 -25.61 18.65 -5.91
C GLN A 52 -25.35 20.09 -5.45
N ALA A 53 -24.15 20.40 -4.96
CA ALA A 53 -23.76 21.75 -4.55
C ALA A 53 -23.84 22.75 -5.72
N TRP A 54 -23.45 22.33 -6.93
CA TRP A 54 -23.63 23.14 -8.13
C TRP A 54 -25.11 23.33 -8.48
N LYS A 55 -25.92 22.26 -8.44
CA LYS A 55 -27.36 22.34 -8.73
C LYS A 55 -28.11 23.26 -7.75
N ASN A 56 -27.68 23.29 -6.49
CA ASN A 56 -28.26 24.13 -5.44
C ASN A 56 -27.77 25.59 -5.50
N GLY A 57 -26.88 25.94 -6.42
CA GLY A 57 -26.32 27.29 -6.56
C GLY A 57 -25.21 27.62 -5.57
N ASN A 58 -24.73 26.67 -4.77
CA ASN A 58 -23.59 26.87 -3.86
C ASN A 58 -22.26 27.00 -4.61
N ILE A 59 -22.19 26.51 -5.85
CA ILE A 59 -21.06 26.69 -6.75
C ILE A 59 -21.51 27.55 -7.93
N GLU A 60 -20.93 28.74 -8.04
CA GLU A 60 -21.37 29.78 -8.99
C GLU A 60 -21.21 29.37 -10.46
N ASN A 61 -20.11 28.69 -10.80
CA ASN A 61 -19.76 28.36 -12.18
C ASN A 61 -19.53 26.85 -12.36
N ALA A 62 -20.01 26.31 -13.48
CA ALA A 62 -19.74 24.95 -13.91
C ALA A 62 -18.24 24.65 -14.06
N TYR A 63 -17.42 25.66 -14.37
CA TYR A 63 -15.96 25.53 -14.42
C TYR A 63 -15.36 25.13 -13.06
N TYR A 64 -15.72 25.83 -11.98
CA TYR A 64 -15.23 25.51 -10.63
C TYR A 64 -15.64 24.10 -10.18
N LYS A 65 -16.87 23.69 -10.50
CA LYS A 65 -17.33 22.31 -10.28
C LYS A 65 -16.43 21.32 -11.02
N TYR A 66 -16.13 21.57 -12.29
CA TYR A 66 -15.30 20.68 -13.10
C TYR A 66 -13.90 20.54 -12.50
N THR A 67 -13.24 21.64 -12.14
CA THR A 67 -11.92 21.63 -11.51
C THR A 67 -11.91 20.86 -10.20
N LEU A 68 -12.93 21.05 -9.36
CA LEU A 68 -13.05 20.30 -8.09
C LEU A 68 -13.22 18.79 -8.34
N GLN A 69 -14.03 18.41 -9.33
CA GLN A 69 -14.22 17.02 -9.71
C GLN A 69 -12.96 16.40 -10.31
N GLU A 70 -12.15 17.18 -11.03
CA GLU A 70 -10.87 16.75 -11.58
C GLU A 70 -9.88 16.40 -10.46
N GLU A 71 -9.75 17.23 -9.43
CA GLU A 71 -8.89 16.94 -8.29
C GLU A 71 -9.35 15.71 -7.49
N ILE A 72 -10.67 15.52 -7.31
CA ILE A 72 -11.21 14.31 -6.67
C ILE A 72 -10.88 13.07 -7.51
N LYS A 73 -11.02 13.14 -8.84
CA LYS A 73 -10.67 12.04 -9.75
C LYS A 73 -9.18 11.73 -9.69
N LYS A 74 -8.32 12.75 -9.65
CA LYS A 74 -6.87 12.59 -9.52
C LYS A 74 -6.49 11.90 -8.21
N TRP A 75 -7.10 12.31 -7.10
CA TRP A 75 -6.93 11.63 -5.81
C TRP A 75 -7.37 10.17 -5.87
N ARG A 76 -8.54 9.88 -6.47
CA ARG A 76 -9.05 8.51 -6.64
C ARG A 76 -8.08 7.64 -7.45
N THR A 77 -7.52 8.17 -8.54
CA THR A 77 -6.53 7.46 -9.37
C THR A 77 -5.24 7.17 -8.58
N ASN A 78 -4.77 8.10 -7.75
CA ASN A 78 -3.61 7.86 -6.89
C ASN A 78 -3.87 6.74 -5.86
N MET A 79 -5.07 6.68 -5.30
CA MET A 79 -5.46 5.58 -4.41
C MET A 79 -5.53 4.23 -5.13
N GLU A 80 -5.96 4.21 -6.39
CA GLU A 80 -5.95 3.02 -7.24
C GLU A 80 -4.53 2.49 -7.50
N TRP A 81 -3.55 3.39 -7.69
CA TRP A 81 -2.14 2.99 -7.76
C TRP A 81 -1.67 2.24 -6.51
N VAL A 82 -2.00 2.75 -5.32
CA VAL A 82 -1.65 2.08 -4.05
C VAL A 82 -2.27 0.68 -3.98
N PHE A 83 -3.52 0.54 -4.43
CA PHE A 83 -4.18 -0.77 -4.51
C PHE A 83 -3.49 -1.70 -5.50
N ASN A 84 -3.11 -1.21 -6.68
CA ASN A 84 -2.42 -2.01 -7.69
C ASN A 84 -1.05 -2.53 -7.22
N TYR A 85 -0.31 -1.73 -6.44
CA TYR A 85 0.96 -2.18 -5.83
C TYR A 85 0.76 -3.28 -4.76
N ASP A 86 -0.37 -3.28 -4.06
CA ASP A 86 -0.71 -4.34 -3.10
C ASP A 86 -1.23 -5.60 -3.83
N TRP A 87 -1.98 -5.40 -4.91
CA TRP A 87 -2.59 -6.48 -5.70
C TRP A 87 -1.57 -7.26 -6.55
N VAL A 88 -0.61 -6.56 -7.17
CA VAL A 88 0.42 -7.16 -8.03
C VAL A 88 1.78 -7.08 -7.33
N PRO A 89 2.15 -8.09 -6.53
CA PRO A 89 3.49 -8.16 -5.98
C PRO A 89 4.52 -8.41 -7.08
N LEU A 90 5.77 -8.06 -6.81
CA LEU A 90 6.90 -8.44 -7.67
C LEU A 90 6.90 -9.97 -7.88
N PRO A 91 7.31 -10.45 -9.07
CA PRO A 91 7.44 -11.88 -9.32
C PRO A 91 8.26 -12.55 -8.23
N LEU A 92 7.71 -13.59 -7.61
CA LEU A 92 8.30 -14.26 -6.45
C LEU A 92 9.73 -14.78 -6.73
N MET A 93 10.01 -15.13 -7.98
CA MET A 93 11.31 -15.61 -8.43
C MET A 93 12.44 -14.57 -8.25
N TYR A 94 12.16 -13.27 -8.38
CA TYR A 94 13.20 -12.24 -8.28
C TYR A 94 13.88 -12.19 -6.91
N PRO A 95 13.16 -12.01 -5.79
CA PRO A 95 13.81 -12.05 -4.47
C PRO A 95 14.41 -13.42 -4.14
N GLN A 96 13.85 -14.51 -4.67
CA GLN A 96 14.40 -15.86 -4.47
C GLN A 96 15.79 -16.01 -5.11
N VAL A 97 15.95 -15.60 -6.38
CA VAL A 97 17.23 -15.68 -7.09
C VAL A 97 18.28 -14.80 -6.41
N VAL A 98 17.92 -13.58 -6.01
CA VAL A 98 18.83 -12.68 -5.29
C VAL A 98 19.25 -13.29 -3.94
N CYS A 99 18.30 -13.83 -3.18
CA CYS A 99 18.58 -14.49 -1.90
C CYS A 99 19.55 -15.67 -2.08
N LEU A 100 19.29 -16.54 -3.06
CA LEU A 100 20.15 -17.68 -3.37
C LEU A 100 21.56 -17.24 -3.74
N ALA A 101 21.70 -16.24 -4.62
CA ALA A 101 23.00 -15.74 -5.05
C ALA A 101 23.83 -15.19 -3.86
N VAL A 102 23.20 -14.42 -2.98
CA VAL A 102 23.86 -13.87 -1.79
C VAL A 102 24.28 -14.98 -0.82
N HIS A 103 23.41 -15.96 -0.56
CA HIS A 103 23.73 -17.07 0.35
C HIS A 103 24.83 -17.97 -0.20
N LEU A 104 24.82 -18.27 -1.51
CA LEU A 104 25.87 -19.06 -2.15
C LEU A 104 27.22 -18.34 -2.09
N TYR A 105 27.25 -17.03 -2.34
CA TYR A 105 28.47 -16.23 -2.21
C TYR A 105 29.05 -16.33 -0.79
N PHE A 106 28.23 -16.13 0.24
CA PHE A 106 28.70 -16.21 1.62
C PHE A 106 29.08 -17.64 2.05
N LEU A 107 28.39 -18.66 1.55
CA LEU A 107 28.74 -20.07 1.77
C LEU A 107 30.15 -20.36 1.23
N VAL A 108 30.44 -19.91 0.01
CA VAL A 108 31.77 -20.06 -0.58
C VAL A 108 32.81 -19.25 0.19
N CYS A 109 32.52 -18.01 0.59
CA CYS A 109 33.43 -17.21 1.42
C CYS A 109 33.70 -17.86 2.79
N LEU A 110 32.70 -18.50 3.42
CA LEU A 110 32.84 -19.15 4.71
C LEU A 110 33.86 -20.30 4.67
N LEU A 111 33.95 -21.01 3.54
CA LEU A 111 34.93 -22.07 3.33
C LEU A 111 36.28 -21.54 2.83
N SER A 112 36.26 -20.64 1.86
CA SER A 112 37.48 -20.17 1.17
C SER A 112 38.32 -19.16 1.96
N ARG A 113 37.71 -18.41 2.88
CA ARG A 113 38.40 -17.34 3.64
C ARG A 113 38.73 -17.73 5.07
N GLN A 114 38.76 -19.03 5.38
CA GLN A 114 39.24 -19.49 6.68
C GLN A 114 40.74 -19.25 6.79
N THR A 115 41.16 -18.56 7.85
CA THR A 115 42.59 -18.47 8.21
C THR A 115 43.02 -19.81 8.81
N LEU A 116 43.93 -20.51 8.15
CA LEU A 116 44.56 -21.71 8.71
C LEU A 116 45.49 -21.27 9.85
N ILE A 117 45.21 -21.72 11.07
CA ILE A 117 46.14 -21.58 12.20
C ILE A 117 47.08 -22.77 12.08
N GLU A 118 48.30 -22.56 11.59
CA GLU A 118 49.35 -23.57 11.68
C GLU A 118 49.82 -23.67 13.15
N PRO A 119 49.70 -24.84 13.81
CA PRO A 119 50.22 -25.03 15.16
C PRO A 119 51.76 -25.10 15.22
N TYR A 120 52.44 -25.09 14.07
CA TYR A 120 53.89 -25.07 13.93
C TYR A 120 54.29 -24.10 12.81
N ALA A 121 54.09 -22.79 13.01
CA ALA A 121 54.92 -21.86 12.26
C ALA A 121 56.37 -22.18 12.62
N LEU A 122 57.11 -22.85 11.73
CA LEU A 122 58.54 -23.06 11.88
C LEU A 122 59.14 -21.66 12.04
N ALA A 123 59.72 -21.42 13.22
CA ALA A 123 60.48 -20.22 13.51
C ALA A 123 61.78 -20.25 12.68
N ASP A 124 61.67 -20.06 11.37
CA ASP A 124 62.80 -19.86 10.47
C ASP A 124 62.83 -18.40 10.02
N GLU A 125 63.09 -17.50 10.98
CA GLU A 125 63.76 -16.23 10.70
C GLU A 125 64.74 -15.90 11.84
N VAL A 126 65.87 -16.60 11.90
CA VAL A 126 67.17 -16.03 12.30
C VAL A 126 68.29 -16.70 11.50
N ARG A 127 68.64 -16.13 10.34
CA ARG A 127 70.03 -15.85 9.94
C ARG A 127 70.04 -14.90 8.75
#